data_AF-A0A1B8CMV8-F1
#
_entry.id   AF-A0A1B8CMV8-F1
#
_cell.length_a   1.000
_cell.length_b   1.000
_cell.length_c   1.000
_cell.angle_alpha   90.00
_cell.angle_beta   90.00
_cell.angle_gamma   90.00
#
_symmetry.space_group_name_H-M   'P 1'
#
loop_
_entity.id
_entity.type
_entity.pdbx_description
1 polymer ?
#
loop_
_entity_poly.entity_id
_entity_poly.type
_entity_poly.pdbx_seq_one_letter_code
_entity_poly.pdbx_strand_id
1 'polypeptide(L)'
;MEGSSGSPIATSNTFPAPVESTAVPEPGEPLRGYRIKHASKHRDYVLHMSTPTSKSEITHYVGNSNAIGKPAVKLRLGETKEGRLLGVAIFVGLGDSSRTVLWKRTHSPDGSSEASIFSKMSMLHLKLVDEATCKLLATYTNHIGLSWKNKGTIRIWEDTSDEAWIQTVLLTALAIIERNGRM
;
A
#
# COMPACT_ATOMS: atom_id res chain seq x y z
N MET A 1 -56.25 -58.73 5.95
CA MET A 1 -55.56 -57.58 6.58
C MET A 1 -54.10 -57.93 6.65
N GLU A 2 -53.34 -57.61 5.61
CA GLU A 2 -51.90 -57.87 5.55
C GLU A 2 -51.20 -56.51 5.60
N GLY A 3 -50.43 -56.31 6.67
CA GLY A 3 -49.76 -55.07 7.00
C GLY A 3 -48.50 -54.87 6.15
N SER A 4 -48.50 -53.80 5.37
CA SER A 4 -47.31 -53.23 4.74
C SER A 4 -46.50 -52.49 5.81
N SER A 5 -45.29 -52.94 6.10
CA SER A 5 -44.32 -52.22 6.92
C SER A 5 -43.14 -51.83 6.04
N GLY A 6 -43.20 -50.61 5.51
CA GLY A 6 -42.08 -49.97 4.83
C GLY A 6 -41.05 -49.50 5.87
N SER A 7 -39.83 -50.02 5.79
CA SER A 7 -38.69 -49.48 6.54
C SER A 7 -38.25 -48.14 5.93
N PRO A 8 -37.96 -47.09 6.73
CA PRO A 8 -37.38 -45.87 6.19
C PRO A 8 -35.89 -46.09 5.92
N ILE A 9 -35.46 -45.83 4.69
CA ILE A 9 -34.05 -45.70 4.30
C ILE A 9 -33.52 -44.44 4.98
N ALA A 10 -32.60 -44.59 5.93
CA ALA A 10 -31.85 -43.48 6.50
C ALA A 10 -30.84 -42.97 5.45
N THR A 11 -31.15 -41.84 4.81
CA THR A 11 -30.17 -41.09 4.03
C THR A 11 -29.18 -40.45 4.99
N SER A 12 -27.96 -41.01 5.05
CA SER A 12 -26.82 -40.36 5.69
C SER A 12 -26.45 -39.13 4.87
N ASN A 13 -26.95 -37.96 5.26
CA ASN A 13 -26.41 -36.69 4.78
C ASN A 13 -25.01 -36.50 5.39
N THR A 14 -24.00 -37.08 4.76
CA THR A 14 -22.61 -36.67 4.96
C THR A 14 -22.47 -35.28 4.35
N PHE A 15 -22.68 -34.26 5.17
CA PHE A 15 -22.17 -32.93 4.87
C PHE A 15 -20.65 -33.06 4.68
N PRO A 16 -20.06 -32.54 3.58
CA PRO A 16 -18.62 -32.42 3.54
C PRO A 16 -18.21 -31.50 4.69
N ALA A 17 -17.19 -31.93 5.45
CA ALA A 17 -16.57 -31.08 6.46
C ALA A 17 -16.25 -29.71 5.84
N PRO A 18 -16.42 -28.60 6.59
CA PRO A 18 -16.07 -27.29 6.07
C PRO A 18 -14.60 -27.38 5.65
N VAL A 19 -14.34 -27.14 4.36
CA VAL A 19 -12.98 -27.03 3.87
C VAL A 19 -12.34 -25.95 4.73
N GLU A 20 -11.34 -26.35 5.50
CA GLU A 20 -10.54 -25.48 6.32
C GLU A 20 -10.00 -24.41 5.38
N SER A 21 -10.65 -23.25 5.43
CA SER A 21 -10.31 -22.08 4.65
C SER A 21 -8.83 -21.89 4.90
N THR A 22 -8.01 -22.10 3.86
CA THR A 22 -6.59 -21.81 3.91
C THR A 22 -6.51 -20.31 4.10
N ALA A 23 -6.57 -19.90 5.36
CA ALA A 23 -6.48 -18.52 5.77
C ALA A 23 -5.14 -18.05 5.22
N VAL A 24 -5.23 -17.16 4.23
CA VAL A 24 -4.10 -16.32 3.84
C VAL A 24 -3.60 -15.74 5.17
N PRO A 25 -2.35 -16.02 5.58
CA PRO A 25 -1.86 -15.56 6.87
C PRO A 25 -2.10 -14.05 6.95
N GLU A 26 -2.78 -13.62 8.00
CA GLU A 26 -2.96 -12.21 8.33
C GLU A 26 -1.60 -11.53 8.17
N PRO A 27 -1.47 -10.51 7.30
CA PRO A 27 -0.18 -9.89 7.09
C PRO A 27 0.30 -9.35 8.43
N GLY A 28 1.43 -9.88 8.93
CA GLY A 28 2.07 -9.38 10.15
C GLY A 28 2.33 -7.88 10.06
N GLU A 29 2.61 -7.23 11.19
CA GLU A 29 2.79 -5.76 11.20
C GLU A 29 3.77 -5.28 10.12
N PRO A 30 3.45 -4.18 9.42
CA PRO A 30 4.32 -3.68 8.36
C PRO A 30 5.70 -3.33 8.93
N LEU A 31 6.74 -3.82 8.28
CA LEU A 31 8.12 -3.67 8.74
C LEU A 31 8.57 -2.21 8.75
N ARG A 32 8.02 -1.40 7.84
CA ARG A 32 8.25 0.04 7.80
C ARG A 32 6.99 0.80 7.37
N GLY A 33 6.64 1.81 8.14
CA GLY A 33 5.55 2.74 7.84
C GLY A 33 6.07 4.14 7.56
N TYR A 34 5.59 4.77 6.50
CA TYR A 34 5.91 6.14 6.12
C TYR A 34 4.64 6.98 6.09
N ARG A 35 4.53 7.92 7.02
CA ARG A 35 3.42 8.86 7.07
C ARG A 35 3.76 10.14 6.32
N ILE A 36 2.90 10.54 5.40
CA ILE A 36 3.10 11.71 4.54
C ILE A 36 2.46 12.93 5.20
N LYS A 37 3.27 13.94 5.54
CA LYS A 37 2.80 15.22 6.08
C LYS A 37 3.26 16.39 5.21
N HIS A 38 2.52 17.50 5.27
CA HIS A 38 2.96 18.74 4.65
C HIS A 38 4.22 19.29 5.34
N ALA A 39 5.21 19.68 4.55
CA ALA A 39 6.21 20.63 5.01
C ALA A 39 5.52 21.99 5.22
N SER A 40 6.02 22.83 6.12
CA SER A 40 5.43 24.13 6.50
C SER A 40 5.21 25.13 5.34
N LYS A 41 5.62 24.81 4.11
CA LYS A 41 5.39 25.58 2.87
C LYS A 41 4.57 24.76 1.86
N HIS A 42 3.63 25.42 1.19
CA HIS A 42 2.41 24.90 0.55
C HIS A 42 2.51 23.81 -0.55
N ARG A 43 3.65 23.18 -0.83
CA ARG A 43 3.75 22.17 -1.91
C ARG A 43 4.58 20.93 -1.60
N ASP A 44 5.43 20.99 -0.59
CA ASP A 44 6.36 19.90 -0.29
C ASP A 44 5.85 19.02 0.85
N TYR A 45 6.40 17.81 0.93
CA TYR A 45 6.05 16.85 1.98
C TYR A 45 7.28 16.41 2.76
N VAL A 46 7.03 15.91 3.96
CA VAL A 46 8.00 15.19 4.78
C VAL A 46 7.48 13.78 5.06
N LEU A 47 8.35 12.79 4.92
CA LEU A 47 8.05 11.41 5.27
C LEU A 47 8.52 11.15 6.69
N HIS A 48 7.56 10.85 7.55
CA HIS A 48 7.84 10.35 8.89
C HIS A 48 7.88 8.83 8.84
N MET A 49 9.06 8.26 9.04
CA MET A 49 9.26 6.81 9.08
C MET A 49 9.04 6.29 10.50
N SER A 50 8.42 5.13 10.62
CA SER A 50 8.34 4.35 11.85
C SER A 50 8.59 2.88 11.55
N THR A 51 9.26 2.20 12.46
CA THR A 51 9.36 0.73 12.48
C THR A 51 8.54 0.19 13.66
N PRO A 52 8.25 -1.12 13.75
CA PRO A 52 7.58 -1.70 14.91
C PRO A 52 8.28 -1.39 16.25
N THR A 53 9.60 -1.15 16.23
CA THR A 53 10.42 -0.96 17.42
C THR A 53 10.80 0.50 17.69
N SER A 54 10.52 1.44 16.79
CA SER A 54 11.00 2.82 16.88
C SER A 54 9.90 3.88 16.76
N LYS A 55 10.13 5.02 17.43
CA LYS A 55 9.25 6.20 17.29
C LYS A 55 9.38 6.81 15.89
N SER A 56 8.34 7.55 15.53
CA SER A 56 8.20 8.17 14.21
C SER A 56 9.16 9.36 14.03
N GLU A 57 10.11 9.25 13.10
CA GLU A 57 11.15 10.25 12.82
C GLU A 57 11.06 10.77 11.38
N ILE A 58 11.41 12.05 11.16
CA ILE A 58 11.47 12.60 9.80
C ILE A 58 12.73 12.05 9.15
N THR A 59 12.55 11.35 8.03
CA THR A 59 13.67 10.71 7.31
C THR A 59 13.88 11.29 5.93
N HIS A 60 12.82 11.80 5.31
CA HIS A 60 12.88 12.25 3.93
C HIS A 60 12.09 13.53 3.70
N TYR A 61 12.62 14.35 2.80
CA TYR A 61 11.97 15.51 2.24
C TYR A 61 11.58 15.22 0.80
N VAL A 62 10.34 15.54 0.47
CA VAL A 62 9.75 15.33 -0.86
C VAL A 62 9.49 16.68 -1.48
N GLY A 63 10.32 17.04 -2.46
CA GLY A 63 10.17 18.26 -3.22
C GLY A 63 9.20 18.07 -4.38
N ASN A 64 8.21 18.94 -4.49
CA ASN A 64 7.20 18.92 -5.55
C ASN A 64 7.30 20.21 -6.37
N SER A 65 8.14 20.20 -7.42
CA SER A 65 8.38 21.38 -8.25
C SER A 65 7.73 21.25 -9.62
N ASN A 66 6.66 21.99 -9.85
CA ASN A 66 5.86 21.93 -11.09
C ASN A 66 6.25 23.00 -12.11
N ALA A 67 7.49 23.01 -12.60
CA ALA A 67 7.79 23.75 -13.83
C ALA A 67 7.80 22.79 -15.02
N ILE A 68 7.39 23.27 -16.19
CA ILE A 68 7.53 22.55 -17.45
C ILE A 68 9.00 22.10 -17.59
N GLY A 69 9.22 20.81 -17.85
CA GLY A 69 10.56 20.21 -17.89
C GLY A 69 11.19 19.83 -16.54
N LYS A 70 10.48 20.00 -15.41
CA LYS A 70 10.92 19.52 -14.09
C LYS A 70 10.23 18.21 -13.71
N PRO A 71 10.91 17.35 -12.94
CA PRO A 71 10.33 16.10 -12.48
C PRO A 71 9.16 16.31 -11.53
N ALA A 72 8.19 15.40 -11.59
CA ALA A 72 6.98 15.45 -10.79
C ALA A 72 7.27 15.34 -9.29
N VAL A 73 8.24 14.51 -8.91
CA VAL A 73 8.63 14.30 -7.50
C VAL A 73 10.15 14.16 -7.38
N LYS A 74 10.73 14.76 -6.34
CA LYS A 74 12.12 14.55 -5.92
C LYS A 74 12.15 14.06 -4.47
N LEU A 75 12.84 12.95 -4.21
CA LEU A 75 13.03 12.41 -2.86
C LEU A 75 14.44 12.74 -2.37
N ARG A 76 14.54 13.30 -1.17
CA ARG A 76 15.80 13.67 -0.52
C ARG A 76 15.89 13.09 0.87
N LEU A 77 17.10 12.74 1.29
CA LEU A 77 17.39 12.32 2.66
C LEU A 77 17.39 13.53 3.60
N GLY A 78 16.75 13.40 4.76
CA GLY A 78 16.66 14.44 5.78
C GLY A 78 15.39 15.29 5.67
N GLU A 79 15.28 16.33 6.49
CA GLU A 79 14.05 17.11 6.67
C GLU A 79 13.86 18.24 5.66
N THR A 80 14.91 18.57 4.89
CA THR A 80 14.96 19.78 4.08
C THR A 80 15.34 19.52 2.62
N LYS A 81 15.12 20.52 1.77
CA LYS A 81 15.44 20.47 0.32
C LYS A 81 16.94 20.43 0.03
N GLU A 82 17.77 20.76 1.00
CA GLU A 82 19.24 20.70 0.94
C GLU A 82 19.77 19.27 1.15
N GLY A 83 18.91 18.36 1.61
CA GLY A 83 19.23 16.94 1.77
C GLY A 83 19.72 16.27 0.49
N ARG A 84 20.53 15.21 0.65
CA ARG A 84 21.07 14.41 -0.47
C ARG A 84 19.92 13.91 -1.34
N LEU A 85 20.02 14.14 -2.66
CA LEU A 85 19.03 13.63 -3.61
C LEU A 85 19.16 12.10 -3.71
N LEU A 86 18.06 11.41 -3.42
CA LEU A 86 17.99 9.95 -3.48
C LEU A 86 17.38 9.48 -4.80
N GLY A 87 16.40 10.22 -5.32
CA GLY A 87 15.87 9.93 -6.64
C GLY A 87 14.80 10.91 -7.10
N VAL A 88 14.39 10.68 -8.34
CA VAL A 88 13.54 11.59 -9.10
C VAL A 88 12.55 10.75 -9.91
N ALA A 89 11.27 11.11 -9.86
CA ALA A 89 10.23 10.46 -10.65
C ALA A 89 9.60 11.45 -11.65
N ILE A 90 9.57 11.07 -12.93
CA ILE A 90 8.92 11.81 -14.03
C ILE A 90 7.84 10.90 -14.62
N PHE A 91 6.66 10.78 -13.98
CA PHE A 91 5.53 9.94 -14.42
C PHE A 91 5.91 8.77 -15.35
N VAL A 92 6.69 7.81 -14.85
CA VAL A 92 7.21 6.70 -15.65
C VAL A 92 6.43 5.42 -15.32
N GLY A 93 6.05 4.67 -16.36
CA GLY A 93 5.81 3.23 -16.24
C GLY A 93 7.16 2.52 -16.16
N LEU A 94 7.34 1.66 -15.16
CA LEU A 94 8.60 0.93 -14.96
C LEU A 94 8.75 -0.16 -16.03
N GLY A 95 9.86 -0.11 -16.78
CA GLY A 95 10.35 -1.20 -17.62
C GLY A 95 11.87 -1.25 -17.54
N ASP A 96 12.39 -2.44 -17.25
CA ASP A 96 13.80 -2.92 -17.28
C ASP A 96 14.34 -3.50 -15.96
N SER A 97 13.49 -3.74 -14.96
CA SER A 97 13.79 -4.70 -13.89
C SER A 97 13.25 -6.10 -14.25
N SER A 98 13.99 -7.17 -13.94
CA SER A 98 13.51 -8.56 -14.07
C SER A 98 12.27 -8.86 -13.22
N ARG A 99 11.94 -7.96 -12.29
CA ARG A 99 10.76 -7.96 -11.44
C ARG A 99 9.80 -6.89 -11.93
N THR A 100 8.66 -7.29 -12.49
CA THR A 100 7.57 -6.37 -12.81
C THR A 100 6.68 -6.20 -11.59
N VAL A 101 6.47 -4.94 -11.19
CA VAL A 101 5.62 -4.60 -10.04
C VAL A 101 4.56 -3.60 -10.46
N LEU A 102 3.35 -3.76 -9.93
CA LEU A 102 2.18 -3.00 -10.35
C LEU A 102 1.49 -2.35 -9.15
N TRP A 103 1.37 -1.02 -9.21
CA TRP A 103 0.46 -0.29 -8.35
C TRP A 103 -0.97 -0.41 -8.87
N LYS A 104 -1.86 -0.97 -8.06
CA LYS A 104 -3.28 -1.16 -8.37
C LYS A 104 -4.15 -0.46 -7.33
N ARG A 105 -5.32 0.05 -7.74
CA ARG A 105 -6.34 0.51 -6.79
C ARG A 105 -6.79 -0.65 -5.91
N THR A 106 -7.08 -0.36 -4.66
CA THR A 106 -7.62 -1.34 -3.71
C THR A 106 -8.66 -0.66 -2.83
N HIS A 107 -9.58 -1.43 -2.26
CA HIS A 107 -10.43 -0.99 -1.16
C HIS A 107 -10.00 -1.57 0.18
N SER A 108 -8.99 -2.45 0.19
CA SER A 108 -8.39 -3.02 1.40
C SER A 108 -6.87 -2.80 1.36
N PRO A 109 -6.38 -1.63 1.82
CA PRO A 109 -4.94 -1.32 1.84
C PRO A 109 -4.19 -1.98 3.00
N ASP A 110 -4.90 -2.64 3.92
CA ASP A 110 -4.33 -3.29 5.09
C ASP A 110 -3.90 -4.74 4.78
N GLY A 111 -4.06 -5.19 3.54
CA GLY A 111 -3.80 -6.57 3.13
C GLY A 111 -4.94 -7.55 3.45
N SER A 112 -6.01 -7.07 4.10
CA SER A 112 -7.22 -7.85 4.39
C SER A 112 -8.02 -8.20 3.13
N SER A 113 -8.72 -9.34 3.19
CA SER A 113 -9.71 -9.72 2.17
C SER A 113 -10.93 -8.79 2.19
N GLU A 114 -11.28 -8.23 3.34
CA GLU A 114 -12.44 -7.35 3.50
C GLU A 114 -12.06 -5.88 3.67
N ALA A 115 -12.69 -5.05 2.83
CA ALA A 115 -12.59 -3.60 2.90
C ALA A 115 -13.59 -3.02 3.91
N SER A 116 -13.09 -2.21 4.86
CA SER A 116 -13.96 -1.37 5.70
C SER A 116 -14.85 -0.46 4.84
N ILE A 117 -16.06 -0.14 5.33
CA ILE A 117 -17.02 0.73 4.65
C ILE A 117 -16.39 2.10 4.30
N PHE A 118 -15.57 2.65 5.20
CA PHE A 118 -14.83 3.90 4.96
C PHE A 118 -13.78 3.75 3.86
N SER A 119 -13.15 2.58 3.74
CA SER A 119 -12.15 2.27 2.73
C SER A 119 -12.79 2.01 1.35
N LYS A 120 -14.03 1.51 1.32
CA LYS A 120 -14.84 1.42 0.08
C LYS A 120 -15.21 2.80 -0.48
N MET A 121 -15.43 3.79 0.39
CA MET A 121 -15.75 5.17 -0.03
C MET A 121 -14.51 6.00 -0.39
N SER A 122 -13.31 5.57 0.01
CA SER A 122 -12.06 6.26 -0.30
C SER A 122 -11.60 5.96 -1.72
N MET A 123 -11.45 6.99 -2.54
CA MET A 123 -11.24 6.86 -3.99
C MET A 123 -9.80 6.50 -4.41
N LEU A 124 -8.84 6.33 -3.49
CA LEU A 124 -7.42 6.45 -3.83
C LEU A 124 -6.45 5.59 -2.99
N HIS A 125 -6.91 4.51 -2.37
CA HIS A 125 -6.00 3.51 -1.80
C HIS A 125 -5.29 2.72 -2.90
N LEU A 126 -4.02 2.38 -2.68
CA LEU A 126 -3.22 1.61 -3.63
C LEU A 126 -2.54 0.42 -2.96
N LYS A 127 -2.28 -0.63 -3.74
CA LYS A 127 -1.40 -1.73 -3.39
C LYS A 127 -0.36 -1.96 -4.47
N LEU A 128 0.88 -2.20 -4.07
CA LEU A 128 1.97 -2.63 -4.94
C LEU A 128 2.06 -4.15 -4.87
N VAL A 129 1.91 -4.79 -6.02
CA VAL A 129 2.01 -6.24 -6.13
C VAL A 129 3.12 -6.64 -7.08
N ASP A 130 3.83 -7.70 -6.74
CA ASP A 130 4.69 -8.42 -7.66
C ASP A 130 3.81 -9.13 -8.71
N GLU A 131 4.06 -8.91 -9.99
CA GLU A 131 3.21 -9.46 -11.05
C GLU A 131 3.38 -10.97 -11.23
N ALA A 132 4.58 -11.49 -11.04
CA ALA A 132 4.88 -12.91 -11.24
C ALA A 132 4.35 -13.76 -10.07
N THR A 133 4.44 -13.26 -8.84
CA THR A 133 4.11 -13.99 -7.63
C THR A 133 2.80 -13.56 -6.97
N CYS A 134 2.18 -12.48 -7.45
CA CYS A 134 1.03 -11.82 -6.82
C CYS A 134 1.27 -11.38 -5.36
N LYS A 135 2.52 -11.35 -4.90
CA LYS A 135 2.89 -10.98 -3.53
C LYS A 135 2.62 -9.49 -3.28
N LEU A 136 2.02 -9.17 -2.13
CA LEU A 136 1.85 -7.80 -1.67
C LEU A 136 3.19 -7.25 -1.17
N LEU A 137 3.66 -6.16 -1.78
CA LEU A 137 4.96 -5.56 -1.46
C LEU A 137 4.82 -4.28 -0.65
N ALA A 138 3.85 -3.44 -1.00
CA ALA A 138 3.58 -2.19 -0.32
C ALA A 138 2.11 -1.79 -0.44
N THR A 139 1.64 -0.93 0.45
CA THR A 139 0.31 -0.32 0.34
C THR A 139 0.37 1.17 0.60
N TYR A 140 -0.55 1.91 0.00
CA TYR A 140 -0.80 3.31 0.28
C TYR A 140 -2.23 3.47 0.77
N THR A 141 -2.36 3.92 2.02
CA THR A 141 -3.62 4.27 2.64
C THR A 141 -3.82 5.78 2.52
N ASN A 142 -4.77 6.22 1.69
CA ASN A 142 -5.15 7.61 1.61
C ASN A 142 -5.93 8.04 2.88
N HIS A 143 -5.64 9.23 3.41
CA HIS A 143 -6.33 9.83 4.54
C HIS A 143 -6.97 11.20 4.22
N ILE A 144 -7.07 11.56 2.93
CA ILE A 144 -7.72 12.79 2.46
C ILE A 144 -9.19 12.80 2.95
N GLY A 145 -9.60 13.92 3.55
CA GLY A 145 -10.91 14.08 4.19
C GLY A 145 -10.96 13.67 5.67
N LEU A 146 -9.99 12.89 6.15
CA LEU A 146 -9.89 12.47 7.56
C LEU A 146 -8.86 13.31 8.35
N SER A 147 -7.85 13.88 7.69
CA SER A 147 -6.85 14.74 8.34
C SER A 147 -6.29 15.80 7.41
N TRP A 148 -6.26 17.05 7.86
CA TRP A 148 -5.56 18.13 7.15
C TRP A 148 -4.03 17.97 7.21
N LYS A 149 -3.53 17.31 8.26
CA LYS A 149 -2.08 17.18 8.53
C LYS A 149 -1.46 15.89 7.99
N ASN A 150 -2.27 14.86 7.74
CA ASN A 150 -1.83 13.56 7.26
C ASN A 150 -2.51 13.23 5.92
N LYS A 151 -1.73 13.20 4.85
CA LYS A 151 -2.23 12.90 3.49
C LYS A 151 -2.40 11.41 3.23
N GLY A 152 -1.69 10.58 3.98
CA GLY A 152 -1.67 9.15 3.71
C GLY A 152 -0.51 8.43 4.39
N THR A 153 -0.60 7.11 4.42
CA THR A 153 0.43 6.24 4.98
C THR A 153 0.86 5.24 3.92
N ILE A 154 2.16 5.13 3.67
CA ILE A 154 2.75 4.06 2.87
C ILE A 154 3.28 2.99 3.83
N ARG A 155 2.94 1.72 3.60
CA ARG A 155 3.45 0.58 4.36
C ARG A 155 4.24 -0.32 3.42
N ILE A 156 5.42 -0.76 3.84
CA ILE A 156 6.23 -1.74 3.12
C ILE A 156 6.16 -3.05 3.90
N TRP A 157 5.74 -4.11 3.22
CA TRP A 157 5.50 -5.44 3.80
C TRP A 157 6.66 -6.41 3.53
N GLU A 158 7.48 -6.10 2.53
CA GLU A 158 8.64 -6.92 2.18
C GLU A 158 9.80 -6.69 3.15
N ASP A 159 10.31 -7.78 3.72
CA ASP A 159 11.50 -7.77 4.56
C ASP A 159 12.76 -7.63 3.71
N THR A 160 13.22 -6.40 3.59
CA THR A 160 14.40 -6.06 2.80
C THR A 160 15.13 -4.87 3.41
N SER A 161 16.45 -4.98 3.48
CA SER A 161 17.36 -3.89 3.83
C SER A 161 17.82 -3.11 2.60
N ASP A 162 17.32 -3.43 1.40
CA ASP A 162 17.64 -2.70 0.18
C ASP A 162 16.96 -1.33 0.15
N GLU A 163 17.70 -0.32 0.60
CA GLU A 163 17.23 1.06 0.63
C GLU A 163 16.97 1.62 -0.78
N ALA A 164 17.61 1.12 -1.84
CA ALA A 164 17.35 1.58 -3.21
C ALA A 164 15.98 1.09 -3.70
N TRP A 165 15.63 -0.15 -3.36
CA TRP A 165 14.28 -0.68 -3.57
C TRP A 165 13.22 0.11 -2.80
N ILE A 166 13.45 0.35 -1.51
CA ILE A 166 12.56 1.14 -0.66
C ILE A 166 12.34 2.54 -1.25
N GLN A 167 13.41 3.22 -1.69
CA GLN A 167 13.32 4.52 -2.34
C GLN A 167 12.52 4.47 -3.64
N THR A 168 12.63 3.39 -4.41
CA THR A 168 11.85 3.17 -5.63
C THR A 168 10.36 3.02 -5.32
N VAL A 169 9.99 2.23 -4.30
CA VAL A 169 8.61 2.09 -3.82
C VAL A 169 8.05 3.45 -3.38
N LEU A 170 8.83 4.23 -2.61
CA LEU A 170 8.42 5.56 -2.15
C LEU A 170 8.22 6.54 -3.32
N LEU A 171 9.18 6.63 -4.23
CA LEU A 171 9.13 7.53 -5.38
C LEU A 171 7.95 7.23 -6.30
N THR A 172 7.70 5.96 -6.59
CA THR A 172 6.61 5.53 -7.49
C THR A 172 5.24 5.78 -6.86
N ALA A 173 5.07 5.45 -5.56
CA ALA A 173 3.85 5.78 -4.82
C ALA A 173 3.59 7.29 -4.83
N LEU A 174 4.59 8.10 -4.47
CA LEU A 174 4.47 9.56 -4.40
C LEU A 174 4.15 10.15 -5.77
N ALA A 175 4.77 9.66 -6.84
CA ALA A 175 4.46 10.12 -8.20
C ALA A 175 2.99 9.85 -8.59
N ILE A 176 2.44 8.68 -8.23
CA ILE A 176 1.03 8.35 -8.51
C ILE A 176 0.10 9.24 -7.68
N ILE A 177 0.40 9.44 -6.39
CA ILE A 177 -0.37 10.30 -5.48
C ILE A 177 -0.39 11.74 -6.02
N GLU A 178 0.75 12.26 -6.45
CA GLU A 178 0.87 13.59 -7.04
C GLU A 178 0.13 13.72 -8.36
N ARG A 179 0.11 12.67 -9.19
CA ARG A 179 -0.69 12.67 -10.42
C ARG A 179 -2.18 12.79 -10.11
N ASN A 180 -2.65 12.00 -9.15
CA ASN A 180 -4.07 11.88 -8.85
C ASN A 180 -4.60 13.11 -8.08
N GLY A 181 -3.76 13.79 -7.29
CA GLY A 181 -4.15 15.05 -6.64
C GLY A 181 -4.30 16.24 -7.58
N ARG A 182 -3.96 16.10 -8.87
CA ARG A 182 -4.08 17.15 -9.90
C ARG A 182 -5.33 17.02 -10.78
N MET A 183 -6.01 15.87 -10.73
CA MET A 183 -7.27 15.61 -11.45
C MET A 183 -8.44 15.96 -10.55
#